data_AF-A0A7C4MAS7-F1
#
_entry.id   AF-A0A7C4MAS7-F1
#
_cell.length_a   1.000
_cell.length_b   1.000
_cell.length_c   1.000
_cell.angle_alpha   90.00
_cell.angle_beta   90.00
_cell.angle_gamma   90.00
#
_symmetry.space_group_name_H-M   'P 1'
#
loop_
_entity.id
_entity.type
_entity.pdbx_description
1 polymer ?
#
loop_
_entity_poly.entity_id
_entity_poly.type
_entity_poly.pdbx_seq_one_letter_code
_entity_poly.pdbx_strand_id
1 'polypeptide(L)' 'MSKKKKDRKWIQKAIKKPGAFRAWCKSRGYEKVTQACIEEGKRSSNPTIRRRAVLAETLSRLRKRKKK' A
#
# COMPACT_ATOMS: atom_id res chain seq x y z
N MET A 1 -31.37 6.37 12.98
CA MET A 1 -30.49 6.46 11.78
C MET A 1 -29.61 5.22 11.71
N SER A 2 -29.85 4.35 10.73
CA SER A 2 -29.17 3.06 10.59
C SER A 2 -27.66 3.24 10.38
N LYS A 3 -26.83 2.65 11.25
CA LYS A 3 -25.36 2.62 11.11
C LYS A 3 -25.02 1.93 9.79
N LYS A 4 -24.79 2.68 8.70
CA LYS A 4 -24.24 2.16 7.45
C LYS A 4 -22.98 1.35 7.78
N LYS A 5 -23.06 0.01 7.69
CA LYS A 5 -21.91 -0.88 7.82
C LYS A 5 -20.88 -0.42 6.78
N LYS A 6 -19.79 0.22 7.21
CA LYS A 6 -18.67 0.59 6.32
C LYS A 6 -18.28 -0.66 5.53
N ASP A 7 -18.39 -0.58 4.20
CA ASP A 7 -18.08 -1.69 3.30
C ASP A 7 -16.64 -2.15 3.58
N ARG A 8 -16.47 -3.34 4.18
CA ARG A 8 -15.17 -3.82 4.65
C ARG A 8 -14.16 -3.96 3.52
N LYS A 9 -14.60 -3.96 2.26
CA LYS A 9 -13.77 -4.07 1.05
C LYS A 9 -13.42 -2.73 0.41
N TRP A 10 -13.76 -1.59 1.04
CA TRP A 10 -13.53 -0.26 0.45
C TRP A 10 -12.06 -0.02 0.04
N ILE A 11 -11.10 -0.51 0.84
CA ILE A 11 -9.65 -0.37 0.54
C ILE A 11 -9.25 -1.23 -0.66
N GLN A 12 -9.82 -2.43 -0.80
CA GLN A 12 -9.53 -3.33 -1.92
C GLN A 12 -10.02 -2.71 -3.24
N LYS A 13 -11.19 -2.07 -3.21
CA LYS A 13 -11.74 -1.32 -4.36
C LYS A 13 -10.87 -0.11 -4.77
N ALA A 14 -10.10 0.47 -3.84
CA ALA A 14 -9.19 1.57 -4.14
C ALA A 14 -7.93 1.13 -4.93
N ILE A 15 -7.64 -0.18 -5.01
CA ILE A 15 -6.48 -0.71 -5.73
C ILE A 15 -6.82 -0.81 -7.23
N LYS A 16 -6.61 0.30 -7.96
CA LYS A 16 -6.88 0.35 -9.42
C LYS A 16 -5.84 -0.38 -10.27
N LYS A 17 -4.58 -0.48 -9.81
CA LYS A 17 -3.48 -1.18 -10.50
C LYS A 17 -2.71 -2.05 -9.51
N PRO A 18 -3.13 -3.31 -9.28
CA PRO A 18 -2.44 -4.21 -8.37
C PRO A 18 -0.99 -4.43 -8.85
N GLY A 19 -0.06 -4.54 -7.91
CA GLY A 19 1.35 -4.81 -8.23
C GLY A 19 2.18 -3.63 -8.75
N ALA A 20 1.59 -2.47 -9.07
CA ALA A 20 2.33 -1.33 -9.61
C ALA A 20 3.43 -0.81 -8.66
N PHE A 21 3.20 -0.84 -7.35
CA PHE A 21 4.24 -0.51 -6.37
C PHE A 21 5.31 -1.61 -6.25
N ARG A 22 4.92 -2.88 -6.40
CA ARG A 22 5.86 -4.01 -6.39
C ARG A 22 6.76 -3.98 -7.61
N ALA A 23 6.24 -3.63 -8.79
CA ALA A 23 7.03 -3.43 -9.99
C ALA A 23 8.08 -2.31 -9.79
N TRP A 24 7.67 -1.21 -9.15
CA TRP A 24 8.60 -0.13 -8.79
C TRP A 24 9.68 -0.60 -7.80
N CYS A 25 9.32 -1.33 -6.75
CA CYS A 25 10.29 -1.94 -5.85
C CYS A 25 11.27 -2.87 -6.59
N LYS A 26 10.79 -3.70 -7.52
CA LYS A 26 11.65 -4.57 -8.34
C LYS A 26 12.62 -3.78 -9.21
N SER A 27 12.18 -2.67 -9.80
CA SER A 27 13.07 -1.79 -10.59
C SER A 27 14.17 -1.13 -9.75
N ARG A 28 14.01 -1.08 -8.43
CA ARG A 28 14.99 -0.57 -7.46
C ARG A 28 15.85 -1.68 -6.83
N GLY A 29 15.71 -2.93 -7.28
CA GLY A 29 16.47 -4.08 -6.77
C GLY A 29 15.82 -4.82 -5.61
N TYR A 30 14.61 -4.44 -5.18
CA TYR A 30 13.91 -5.19 -4.13
C TYR A 30 13.06 -6.32 -4.72
N GLU A 31 13.24 -7.55 -4.23
CA GLU A 31 12.42 -8.70 -4.66
C GLU A 31 10.94 -8.57 -4.27
N LYS A 32 10.67 -7.90 -3.15
CA LYS A 32 9.38 -7.78 -2.49
C LYS A 32 9.15 -6.34 -1.99
N VAL A 33 7.91 -6.05 -1.61
CA VAL A 33 7.57 -4.78 -0.94
C VAL A 33 8.05 -4.86 0.51
N THR A 34 9.31 -4.48 0.74
CA THR A 34 9.94 -4.37 2.06
C THR A 34 9.69 -2.99 2.67
N GLN A 35 9.98 -2.86 3.97
CA GLN A 35 9.88 -1.56 4.65
C GLN A 35 10.84 -0.53 4.04
N ALA A 36 12.05 -0.94 3.66
CA ALA A 36 13.03 -0.09 2.99
C ALA A 36 12.48 0.47 1.65
N CYS A 37 11.87 -0.37 0.80
CA CYS A 37 11.25 0.11 -0.43
C CYS A 37 10.10 1.10 -0.15
N ILE A 38 9.32 0.87 0.91
CA ILE A 38 8.23 1.79 1.31
C ILE A 38 8.80 3.17 1.69
N GLU A 39 9.88 3.21 2.45
CA GLU A 39 10.52 4.45 2.87
C GLU A 39 11.14 5.20 1.69
N GLU A 40 11.79 4.48 0.78
CA GLU A 40 12.31 5.05 -0.46
C GLU A 40 11.18 5.61 -1.34
N GLY A 41 10.07 4.86 -1.46
CA GLY A 41 8.88 5.29 -2.18
C GLY A 41 8.23 6.54 -1.57
N LYS A 42 8.31 6.72 -0.25
CA LYS A 42 7.86 7.94 0.45
C LYS A 42 8.75 9.15 0.17
N ARG A 43 10.05 8.93 -0.05
CA ARG A 43 11.04 9.97 -0.38
C ARG A 43 11.05 10.33 -1.87
N SER A 44 10.41 9.52 -2.73
CA SER A 44 10.33 9.80 -4.16
C SER A 44 9.62 11.12 -4.46
N SER A 45 10.16 11.93 -5.37
CA SER A 45 9.51 13.17 -5.84
C SER A 45 8.20 12.92 -6.58
N ASN A 46 7.95 11.69 -7.05
CA ASN A 46 6.74 11.35 -7.79
C ASN A 46 5.54 11.16 -6.82
N PRO A 47 4.49 12.00 -6.91
CA PRO A 47 3.34 11.93 -6.01
C PRO A 47 2.59 10.60 -6.11
N THR A 48 2.61 9.96 -7.29
CA THR A 48 1.97 8.65 -7.49
C THR A 48 2.70 7.54 -6.73
N ILE A 49 4.03 7.56 -6.74
CA ILE A 49 4.84 6.58 -6.00
C ILE A 49 4.67 6.79 -4.49
N ARG A 50 4.68 8.04 -4.03
CA ARG A 50 4.41 8.38 -2.62
C ARG A 50 3.07 7.85 -2.13
N ARG A 51 1.99 8.10 -2.87
CA ARG A 51 0.63 7.59 -2.52
C ARG A 51 0.60 6.07 -2.43
N ARG A 52 1.26 5.38 -3.37
CA ARG A 52 1.37 3.92 -3.38
C ARG A 52 2.17 3.38 -2.20
N ALA A 53 3.26 4.05 -1.81
CA ALA A 53 4.06 3.68 -0.64
C ALA A 53 3.26 3.81 0.67
N VAL A 54 2.51 4.90 0.84
CA VAL A 54 1.63 5.11 2.01
C VAL A 54 0.51 4.05 2.07
N LEU A 55 -0.08 3.71 0.92
CA LEU A 55 -1.07 2.64 0.84
C LEU A 55 -0.46 1.28 1.23
N ALA A 56 0.74 0.97 0.73
CA ALA A 56 1.45 -0.27 1.06
C ALA A 56 1.75 -0.38 2.57
N GLU A 57 2.19 0.71 3.19
CA GLU A 57 2.39 0.77 4.64
C GLU A 57 1.09 0.51 5.41
N THR A 58 0.01 1.19 5.02
CA THR A 58 -1.30 1.06 5.66
C THR A 58 -1.80 -0.39 5.58
N LEU A 59 -1.72 -1.01 4.41
CA LEU A 59 -2.09 -2.41 4.19
C LEU A 59 -1.22 -3.36 5.03
N SER A 60 0.09 -3.10 5.14
CA SER A 60 1.00 -3.89 5.98
C SER A 60 0.59 -3.83 7.45
N ARG A 61 0.28 -2.63 7.97
CA ARG A 61 -0.19 -2.44 9.36
C ARG A 61 -1.53 -3.14 9.60
N LEU A 62 -2.50 -3.01 8.69
CA LEU A 62 -3.78 -3.70 8.78
C LEU A 62 -3.61 -5.22 8.79
N ARG A 63 -2.71 -5.77 7.96
CA ARG A 63 -2.39 -7.21 7.94
C ARG A 63 -1.81 -7.67 9.27
N LYS A 64 -0.89 -6.90 9.86
CA LYS A 64 -0.33 -7.20 11.19
C LYS A 64 -1.41 -7.19 12.28
N ARG A 65 -2.32 -6.21 12.25
CA ARG A 65 -3.45 -6.14 13.18
C ARG A 65 -4.42 -7.32 13.06
N LYS A 66 -4.61 -7.88 11.87
CA LYS A 66 -5.49 -9.05 11.66
C LYS A 66 -4.86 -10.37 12.13
N LYS A 67 -3.52 -10.45 12.22
CA LYS A 67 -2.81 -11.65 12.68
C LYS A 67 -2.71 -11.76 14.21
N LYS A 68 -3.07 -10.70 14.92
CA LYS A 68 -3.10 -10.63 16.38
C LYS A 68 -4.54 -10.83 16.84
#